data_AF-A0A7L8CZF9-F1
#
_entry.id   AF-A0A7L8CZF9-F1
#
_cell.length_a   1.000
_cell.length_b   1.000
_cell.length_c   1.000
_cell.angle_alpha   90.00
_cell.angle_beta   90.00
_cell.angle_gamma   90.00
#
_symmetry.space_group_name_H-M   'P 1'
#
loop_
_entity.id
_entity.type
_entity.pdbx_description
1 polymer ?
#
loop_
_entity_poly.entity_id
_entity_poly.type
_entity_poly.pdbx_seq_one_letter_code
_entity_poly.pdbx_strand_id
1 'polypeptide(L)'
;MAENEVLDFGHHQRWKLSRRVLRDSASTFSEFVEVADDECREAVRRLPAALRKGPPLLILLRALRASVTGLQEVVAAFTEKRLANVVIAAAKCNPNGHPHSVAKTAAETMVEMLVDQISARAMKEKRFCSPEEQTALRGALTSKFAPYIAPICETIESSLRGTPIKQVKTLTARARRMRPTEVARMSLVSVPPQERPRAH
;
A
#
# COMPACT_ATOMS: atom_id res chain seq x y z
N MET A 1 -11.96 -16.40 -2.33
CA MET A 1 -12.37 -15.39 -1.32
C MET A 1 -11.51 -14.15 -1.54
N ALA A 2 -12.11 -13.01 -1.88
CA ALA A 2 -11.40 -11.75 -1.95
C ALA A 2 -10.91 -11.40 -0.55
N GLU A 3 -9.59 -11.30 -0.34
CA GLU A 3 -9.07 -10.74 0.91
C GLU A 3 -9.51 -9.28 0.93
N ASN A 4 -10.29 -8.88 1.92
CA ASN A 4 -10.70 -7.49 2.09
C ASN A 4 -9.45 -6.67 2.49
N GLU A 5 -8.70 -6.16 1.52
CA GLU A 5 -7.47 -5.39 1.74
C GLU A 5 -7.81 -3.94 2.10
N VAL A 6 -7.07 -3.30 3.04
CA VAL A 6 -7.32 -1.89 3.46
C VAL A 6 -7.26 -0.91 2.29
N LEU A 7 -6.41 -1.23 1.33
CA LEU A 7 -6.14 -0.48 0.12
C LEU A 7 -6.15 -1.47 -1.05
N ASP A 8 -7.30 -1.64 -1.68
CA ASP A 8 -7.47 -2.63 -2.74
C ASP A 8 -6.94 -2.05 -4.06
N PHE A 9 -7.26 -0.79 -4.37
CA PHE A 9 -6.93 -0.12 -5.63
C PHE A 9 -7.15 -1.01 -6.87
N GLY A 10 -8.09 -1.95 -6.77
CA GLY A 10 -8.44 -2.95 -7.79
C GLY A 10 -7.31 -3.90 -8.22
N HIS A 11 -6.32 -4.19 -7.36
CA HIS A 11 -5.11 -4.89 -7.82
C HIS A 11 -4.89 -6.26 -7.16
N HIS A 12 -5.28 -7.31 -7.89
CA HIS A 12 -5.10 -8.73 -7.56
C HIS A 12 -3.64 -9.19 -7.30
N GLN A 13 -2.64 -8.33 -7.55
CA GLN A 13 -1.22 -8.63 -7.35
C GLN A 13 -0.61 -7.97 -6.11
N ARG A 14 -1.41 -7.26 -5.30
CA ARG A 14 -0.94 -6.72 -4.03
C ARG A 14 -0.54 -7.83 -3.09
N TRP A 15 0.51 -7.56 -2.32
CA TRP A 15 1.08 -8.48 -1.36
C TRP A 15 1.56 -9.80 -1.98
N LYS A 16 1.75 -9.85 -3.30
CA LYS A 16 2.19 -11.07 -3.99
C LYS A 16 3.60 -11.42 -3.59
N LEU A 17 4.47 -10.42 -3.38
CA LEU A 17 5.84 -10.65 -2.96
C LEU A 17 5.89 -11.07 -1.50
N SER A 18 5.24 -10.33 -0.60
CA SER A 18 5.16 -10.73 0.82
C SER A 18 4.52 -12.10 1.02
N ARG A 19 3.45 -12.45 0.29
CA ARG A 19 2.85 -13.80 0.29
C ARG A 19 3.83 -14.87 -0.17
N ARG A 20 4.62 -14.59 -1.22
CA ARG A 20 5.63 -15.53 -1.71
C ARG A 20 6.70 -15.75 -0.64
N VAL A 21 7.19 -14.68 -0.03
CA VAL A 21 8.21 -14.74 1.02
C VAL A 21 7.69 -15.52 2.23
N LEU A 22 6.45 -15.29 2.69
CA LEU A 22 5.86 -16.05 3.79
C LEU A 22 5.78 -17.56 3.54
N ARG A 23 5.57 -17.98 2.29
CA ARG A 23 5.50 -19.40 1.91
C ARG A 23 6.88 -20.04 1.75
N ASP A 24 7.92 -19.24 1.61
CA ASP A 24 9.28 -19.71 1.53
C ASP A 24 9.82 -19.93 2.96
N SER A 25 10.07 -21.19 3.31
CA SER A 25 10.59 -21.56 4.63
C SER A 25 11.99 -21.02 4.88
N ALA A 26 12.78 -20.82 3.81
CA ALA A 26 14.14 -20.28 3.88
C ALA A 26 14.17 -18.76 4.05
N SER A 27 13.04 -18.07 3.84
CA SER A 27 12.99 -16.62 4.02
C SER A 27 13.23 -16.21 5.47
N THR A 28 13.87 -15.07 5.65
CA THR A 28 14.17 -14.53 6.98
C THR A 28 13.11 -13.53 7.43
N PHE A 29 13.03 -13.29 8.74
CA PHE A 29 12.21 -12.22 9.31
C PHE A 29 12.52 -10.86 8.69
N SER A 30 13.80 -10.51 8.57
CA SER A 30 14.22 -9.22 8.01
C SER A 30 13.83 -9.10 6.54
N GLU A 31 13.99 -10.16 5.75
CA GLU A 31 13.59 -10.16 4.33
C GLU A 31 12.08 -9.93 4.17
N PHE A 32 11.27 -10.59 4.99
CA PHE A 32 9.83 -10.38 4.97
C PHE A 32 9.44 -8.93 5.27
N VAL A 33 10.06 -8.31 6.28
CA VAL A 33 9.81 -6.92 6.66
C VAL A 33 10.22 -5.95 5.54
N GLU A 34 11.37 -6.15 4.88
CA GLU A 34 11.79 -5.29 3.75
C GLU A 34 10.83 -5.43 2.55
N VAL A 35 10.39 -6.64 2.24
CA VAL A 35 9.43 -6.85 1.14
C VAL A 35 8.06 -6.23 1.45
N ALA A 36 7.61 -6.32 2.70
CA ALA A 36 6.39 -5.66 3.15
C ALA A 36 6.50 -4.12 3.07
N ASP A 37 7.66 -3.55 3.42
CA ASP A 37 7.97 -2.13 3.27
C ASP A 37 7.91 -1.68 1.80
N ASP A 38 8.54 -2.43 0.90
CA ASP A 38 8.52 -2.15 -0.53
C ASP A 38 7.09 -2.13 -1.10
N GLU A 39 6.26 -3.09 -0.70
CA GLU A 39 4.86 -3.16 -1.14
C GLU A 39 4.01 -2.03 -0.52
N CYS A 40 4.25 -1.67 0.74
CA CYS A 40 3.61 -0.53 1.40
C CYS A 40 3.94 0.78 0.68
N ARG A 41 5.22 1.01 0.38
CA ARG A 41 5.69 2.18 -0.38
C ARG A 41 5.01 2.30 -1.74
N GLU A 42 4.89 1.19 -2.47
CA GLU A 42 4.20 1.17 -3.76
C GLU A 42 2.70 1.46 -3.62
N ALA A 43 2.06 0.96 -2.55
CA ALA A 43 0.66 1.29 -2.27
C ALA A 43 0.47 2.79 -1.99
N VAL A 44 1.34 3.39 -1.18
CA VAL A 44 1.35 4.83 -0.85
C VAL A 44 1.56 5.66 -2.11
N ARG A 45 2.51 5.27 -2.98
CA ARG A 45 2.78 5.95 -4.26
C ARG A 45 1.56 5.99 -5.18
N ARG A 46 0.69 4.98 -5.12
CA ARG A 46 -0.51 4.87 -5.96
C ARG A 46 -1.71 5.64 -5.41
N LEU A 47 -1.75 5.92 -4.10
CA LEU A 47 -2.85 6.61 -3.44
C LEU A 47 -3.26 7.93 -4.14
N PRO A 48 -2.34 8.83 -4.52
CA PRO A 48 -2.70 10.06 -5.24
C PRO A 48 -3.40 9.83 -6.58
N ALA A 49 -3.04 8.76 -7.31
CA ALA A 49 -3.65 8.47 -8.61
C ALA A 49 -5.07 7.95 -8.45
N ALA A 50 -5.31 7.13 -7.42
CA ALA A 50 -6.64 6.61 -7.12
C ALA A 50 -7.60 7.71 -6.66
N LEU A 51 -7.13 8.58 -5.75
CA LEU A 51 -7.94 9.70 -5.25
C LEU A 51 -8.23 10.76 -6.31
N ARG A 52 -7.45 10.82 -7.41
CA ARG A 52 -7.74 11.67 -8.57
C ARG A 52 -8.77 11.08 -9.52
N LYS A 53 -8.90 9.75 -9.57
CA LYS A 53 -9.85 9.06 -10.46
C LYS A 53 -11.24 8.93 -9.83
N GLY A 54 -11.31 8.86 -8.50
CA GLY A 54 -12.57 8.75 -7.75
C GLY A 54 -13.17 10.11 -7.37
N PRO A 55 -14.39 10.11 -6.79
CA PRO A 55 -14.96 11.31 -6.19
C PRO A 55 -14.04 11.88 -5.10
N PRO A 56 -13.93 13.21 -4.95
CA PRO A 56 -13.12 13.78 -3.88
C PRO A 56 -13.67 13.42 -2.50
N LEU A 57 -12.78 13.12 -1.55
CA LEU A 57 -13.17 12.76 -0.17
C LEU A 57 -13.97 13.87 0.54
N LEU A 58 -13.85 15.12 0.09
CA LEU A 58 -14.69 16.23 0.52
C LEU A 58 -16.20 15.92 0.45
N ILE A 59 -16.64 15.14 -0.55
CA ILE A 59 -18.06 14.77 -0.70
C ILE A 59 -18.52 13.89 0.47
N LEU A 60 -17.64 13.03 1.02
CA LEU A 60 -17.96 12.22 2.21
C LEU A 60 -18.21 13.09 3.43
N LEU A 61 -17.38 14.12 3.65
CA LEU A 61 -17.57 15.04 4.78
C LEU A 61 -18.88 15.82 4.66
N ARG A 62 -19.26 16.21 3.45
CA ARG A 62 -20.55 16.89 3.19
C ARG A 62 -21.72 15.95 3.43
N ALA A 63 -21.65 14.72 2.92
CA ALA A 63 -22.69 13.72 3.08
C ALA A 63 -22.89 13.32 4.56
N LEU A 64 -21.81 13.21 5.32
CA LEU A 64 -21.84 12.90 6.76
C LEU A 64 -22.63 13.94 7.57
N ARG A 65 -22.65 15.20 7.12
CA ARG A 65 -23.42 16.29 7.76
C ARG A 65 -24.87 16.38 7.26
N ALA A 66 -25.19 15.80 6.12
CA ALA A 66 -26.49 15.94 5.48
C ALA A 66 -27.48 14.85 5.91
N SER A 67 -27.16 13.58 5.63
CA SER A 67 -28.04 12.45 5.96
C SER A 67 -27.31 11.11 5.91
N VAL A 68 -27.82 10.13 6.67
CA VAL A 68 -27.28 8.76 6.69
C VAL A 68 -27.45 8.07 5.33
N THR A 69 -28.59 8.26 4.68
CA THR A 69 -28.89 7.67 3.36
C THR A 69 -27.96 8.23 2.29
N GLY A 70 -27.75 9.55 2.25
CA GLY A 70 -26.84 10.19 1.31
C GLY A 70 -25.38 9.76 1.54
N LEU A 71 -24.98 9.51 2.79
CA LEU A 71 -23.66 8.95 3.09
C LEU A 71 -23.47 7.55 2.50
N GLN A 72 -24.48 6.68 2.60
CA GLN A 72 -24.40 5.33 2.05
C GLN A 72 -24.30 5.32 0.52
N GLU A 73 -25.06 6.17 -0.16
CA GLU A 73 -24.99 6.35 -1.62
C GLU A 73 -23.62 6.83 -2.06
N VAL A 74 -23.08 7.84 -1.37
CA VAL A 74 -21.74 8.36 -1.67
C VAL A 74 -20.70 7.25 -1.46
N VAL A 75 -20.72 6.54 -0.33
CA VAL A 75 -19.79 5.43 -0.07
C VAL A 75 -19.90 4.33 -1.13
N ALA A 76 -21.10 4.04 -1.63
CA ALA A 76 -21.30 3.05 -2.69
C ALA A 76 -20.64 3.46 -4.02
N ALA A 77 -20.56 4.76 -4.31
CA ALA A 77 -19.93 5.31 -5.50
C ALA A 77 -18.39 5.37 -5.44
N PHE A 78 -17.79 5.23 -4.25
CA PHE A 78 -16.33 5.16 -4.12
C PHE A 78 -15.79 3.79 -4.53
N THR A 79 -14.77 3.80 -5.40
CA THR A 79 -14.00 2.58 -5.72
C THR A 79 -13.33 1.99 -4.48
N GLU A 80 -12.73 2.85 -3.64
CA GLU A 80 -12.07 2.45 -2.39
C GLU A 80 -13.01 2.63 -1.19
N LYS A 81 -13.98 1.71 -1.03
CA LYS A 81 -14.96 1.77 0.07
C LYS A 81 -14.31 1.77 1.46
N ARG A 82 -13.21 1.02 1.63
CA ARG A 82 -12.47 0.95 2.91
C ARG A 82 -11.81 2.28 3.25
N LEU A 83 -11.19 2.94 2.29
CA LEU A 83 -10.64 4.29 2.49
C LEU A 83 -11.75 5.28 2.89
N ALA A 84 -12.91 5.24 2.23
CA ALA A 84 -14.05 6.06 2.60
C ALA A 84 -14.51 5.80 4.05
N ASN A 85 -14.61 4.53 4.46
CA ASN A 85 -14.99 4.17 5.83
C ASN A 85 -13.96 4.61 6.87
N VAL A 86 -12.66 4.49 6.58
CA VAL A 86 -11.60 4.99 7.48
C VAL A 86 -11.69 6.50 7.65
N VAL A 87 -11.90 7.23 6.56
CA VAL A 87 -12.07 8.70 6.60
C VAL A 87 -13.33 9.10 7.38
N ILE A 88 -14.43 8.36 7.23
CA ILE A 88 -15.67 8.60 8.00
C ILE A 88 -15.43 8.36 9.49
N ALA A 89 -14.76 7.25 9.85
CA ALA A 89 -14.43 6.94 11.24
C ALA A 89 -13.53 8.04 11.84
N ALA A 90 -12.50 8.45 11.10
CA ALA A 90 -11.62 9.55 11.49
C ALA A 90 -12.39 10.87 11.67
N ALA A 91 -13.34 11.18 10.77
CA ALA A 91 -14.16 12.38 10.86
C ALA A 91 -15.06 12.37 12.11
N LYS A 92 -15.64 11.21 12.46
CA LYS A 92 -16.45 11.06 13.68
C LYS A 92 -15.63 11.26 14.96
N CYS A 93 -14.37 10.86 14.96
CA CYS A 93 -13.46 11.05 16.10
C CYS A 93 -12.92 12.50 16.20
N ASN A 94 -13.12 13.34 15.19
CA ASN A 94 -12.59 14.70 15.12
C ASN A 94 -13.74 15.74 15.08
N PRO A 95 -14.24 16.20 16.24
CA PRO A 95 -15.46 17.03 16.33
C PRO A 95 -15.35 18.37 15.59
N ASN A 96 -14.15 18.94 15.49
CA ASN A 96 -13.91 20.20 14.77
C ASN A 96 -13.95 20.03 13.25
N GLY A 97 -13.92 18.78 12.74
CA GLY A 97 -13.96 18.48 11.31
C GLY A 97 -12.81 19.09 10.50
N HIS A 98 -11.71 19.49 11.15
CA HIS A 98 -10.58 20.11 10.48
C HIS A 98 -9.91 19.10 9.54
N PRO A 99 -9.76 19.41 8.23
CA PRO A 99 -9.28 18.44 7.24
C PRO A 99 -7.95 17.79 7.58
N HIS A 100 -7.02 18.55 8.17
CA HIS A 100 -5.72 18.01 8.61
C HIS A 100 -5.86 16.95 9.71
N SER A 101 -6.71 17.20 10.72
CA SER A 101 -6.87 16.28 11.85
C SER A 101 -7.53 14.97 11.40
N VAL A 102 -8.56 15.09 10.55
CA VAL A 102 -9.20 13.92 9.93
C VAL A 102 -8.21 13.13 9.08
N ALA A 103 -7.42 13.82 8.25
CA ALA A 103 -6.41 13.17 7.41
C ALA A 103 -5.32 12.46 8.21
N LYS A 104 -4.84 13.08 9.29
CA LYS A 104 -3.84 12.50 10.19
C LYS A 104 -4.35 11.23 10.84
N THR A 105 -5.53 11.28 11.48
CA THR A 105 -6.14 10.11 12.11
C THR A 105 -6.40 9.01 11.07
N ALA A 106 -6.92 9.36 9.88
CA ALA A 106 -7.13 8.38 8.82
C ALA A 106 -5.81 7.73 8.36
N ALA A 107 -4.73 8.50 8.21
CA ALA A 107 -3.42 8.00 7.81
C ALA A 107 -2.83 7.03 8.86
N GLU A 108 -2.90 7.39 10.14
CA GLU A 108 -2.46 6.55 11.26
C GLU A 108 -3.25 5.24 11.29
N THR A 109 -4.58 5.31 11.23
CA THR A 109 -5.45 4.12 11.18
C THR A 109 -5.15 3.25 9.96
N MET A 110 -4.91 3.83 8.79
CA MET A 110 -4.55 3.05 7.60
C MET A 110 -3.26 2.26 7.79
N VAL A 111 -2.22 2.89 8.36
CA VAL A 111 -0.95 2.22 8.64
C VAL A 111 -1.13 1.11 9.66
N GLU A 112 -1.86 1.37 10.75
CA GLU A 112 -2.15 0.36 11.78
C GLU A 112 -2.90 -0.84 11.19
N MET A 113 -3.95 -0.60 10.39
CA MET A 113 -4.68 -1.69 9.73
C MET A 113 -3.80 -2.47 8.75
N LEU A 114 -2.84 -1.84 8.08
CA LEU A 114 -1.89 -2.56 7.21
C LEU A 114 -0.96 -3.46 8.02
N VAL A 115 -0.44 -2.97 9.15
CA VAL A 115 0.36 -3.79 10.09
C VAL A 115 -0.45 -4.98 10.57
N ASP A 116 -1.69 -4.76 11.02
CA ASP A 116 -2.60 -5.81 11.47
C ASP A 116 -2.84 -6.87 10.39
N GLN A 117 -3.09 -6.44 9.16
CA GLN A 117 -3.34 -7.35 8.05
C GLN A 117 -2.12 -8.21 7.72
N ILE A 118 -0.92 -7.61 7.73
CA ILE A 118 0.33 -8.33 7.43
C ILE A 118 0.64 -9.32 8.55
N SER A 119 0.50 -8.91 9.82
CA SER A 119 0.66 -9.78 10.99
C SER A 119 -0.33 -10.95 10.99
N ALA A 120 -1.62 -10.68 10.74
CA ALA A 120 -2.64 -11.72 10.64
C ALA A 120 -2.37 -12.70 9.49
N ARG A 121 -1.84 -12.20 8.37
CA ARG A 121 -1.46 -13.04 7.23
C ARG A 121 -0.25 -13.93 7.55
N ALA A 122 0.75 -13.40 8.24
CA ALA A 122 1.89 -14.19 8.70
C ALA A 122 1.42 -15.36 9.59
N MET A 123 0.52 -15.11 10.53
CA MET A 123 -0.08 -16.17 11.36
C MET A 123 -0.82 -17.22 10.53
N LYS A 124 -1.61 -16.79 9.53
CA LYS A 124 -2.36 -17.69 8.65
C LYS A 124 -1.43 -18.62 7.84
N GLU A 125 -0.28 -18.12 7.41
CA GLU A 125 0.75 -18.89 6.71
C GLU A 125 1.68 -19.65 7.70
N LYS A 126 1.32 -19.72 8.99
CA LYS A 126 2.07 -20.40 10.07
C LYS A 126 3.50 -19.90 10.24
N ARG A 127 3.71 -18.60 10.05
CA ARG A 127 4.99 -17.91 10.24
C ARG A 127 4.87 -16.90 11.38
N PHE A 128 5.92 -16.78 12.19
CA PHE A 128 6.00 -15.81 13.29
C PHE A 128 4.83 -15.93 14.28
N CYS A 129 4.43 -17.15 14.64
CA CYS A 129 3.18 -17.40 15.37
C CYS A 129 3.25 -17.13 16.87
N SER A 130 4.45 -17.06 17.46
CA SER A 130 4.55 -16.84 18.90
C SER A 130 4.13 -15.40 19.26
N PRO A 131 3.63 -15.15 20.48
CA PRO A 131 3.29 -13.80 20.93
C PRO A 131 4.48 -12.82 20.84
N GLU A 132 5.69 -13.31 21.14
CA GLU A 132 6.93 -12.54 21.06
C GLU A 132 7.29 -12.20 19.61
N GLU A 133 7.21 -13.19 18.70
CA GLU A 133 7.45 -12.99 17.28
C GLU A 133 6.43 -12.03 16.65
N GLN A 134 5.15 -12.13 17.03
CA GLN A 134 4.12 -11.20 16.59
C GLN A 134 4.36 -9.78 17.10
N THR A 135 4.77 -9.63 18.35
CA THR A 135 5.10 -8.32 18.92
C THR A 135 6.30 -7.70 18.19
N ALA A 136 7.35 -8.49 17.95
CA ALA A 136 8.52 -8.08 17.19
C ALA A 136 8.15 -7.70 15.74
N LEU A 137 7.31 -8.50 15.08
CA LEU A 137 6.84 -8.24 13.72
C LEU A 137 6.07 -6.93 13.63
N ARG A 138 5.08 -6.74 14.52
CA ARG A 138 4.30 -5.50 14.58
C ARG A 138 5.20 -4.29 14.84
N GLY A 139 6.13 -4.39 15.78
CA GLY A 139 7.09 -3.32 16.07
C GLY A 139 7.96 -2.96 14.86
N ALA A 140 8.49 -3.97 14.15
CA ALA A 140 9.30 -3.76 12.96
C ALA A 140 8.51 -3.12 11.81
N LEU A 141 7.30 -3.60 11.55
CA LEU A 141 6.42 -3.04 10.51
C LEU A 141 5.98 -1.62 10.85
N THR A 142 5.57 -1.34 12.09
CA THR A 142 5.20 0.01 12.53
C THR A 142 6.36 0.98 12.36
N SER A 143 7.58 0.58 12.75
CA SER A 143 8.78 1.42 12.57
C SER A 143 9.06 1.68 11.08
N LYS A 144 8.97 0.65 10.24
CA LYS A 144 9.17 0.77 8.79
C LYS A 144 8.11 1.63 8.10
N PHE A 145 6.86 1.55 8.55
CA PHE A 145 5.74 2.24 7.89
C PHE A 145 5.52 3.66 8.40
N ALA A 146 6.06 4.03 9.56
CA ALA A 146 5.93 5.37 10.13
C ALA A 146 6.28 6.51 9.16
N PRO A 147 7.34 6.43 8.32
CA PRO A 147 7.66 7.47 7.34
C PRO A 147 6.56 7.70 6.28
N TYR A 148 5.64 6.75 6.08
CA TYR A 148 4.56 6.87 5.11
C TYR A 148 3.33 7.60 5.65
N ILE A 149 3.22 7.81 6.97
CA ILE A 149 2.07 8.50 7.58
C ILE A 149 1.93 9.92 7.03
N ALA A 150 3.03 10.68 7.00
CA ALA A 150 3.02 12.06 6.49
C ALA A 150 2.55 12.16 5.02
N PRO A 151 3.12 11.43 4.04
CA PRO A 151 2.67 11.50 2.66
C PRO A 151 1.24 10.97 2.45
N ILE A 152 0.78 9.98 3.23
CA ILE A 152 -0.63 9.55 3.21
C ILE A 152 -1.52 10.69 3.71
N CYS A 153 -1.17 11.31 4.84
CA CYS A 153 -1.90 12.42 5.44
C CYS A 153 -2.03 13.60 4.45
N GLU A 154 -0.94 14.06 3.86
CA GLU A 154 -0.96 15.15 2.87
C GLU A 154 -1.87 14.85 1.67
N THR A 155 -1.85 13.59 1.21
CA THR A 155 -2.67 13.15 0.06
C THR A 155 -4.15 13.15 0.41
N ILE A 156 -4.51 12.59 1.58
CA ILE A 156 -5.89 12.57 2.09
C ILE A 156 -6.37 13.99 2.34
N GLU A 157 -5.57 14.82 3.00
CA GLU A 157 -5.88 16.21 3.30
C GLU A 157 -6.15 17.00 2.02
N SER A 158 -5.33 16.84 0.99
CA SER A 158 -5.52 17.50 -0.30
C SER A 158 -6.87 17.14 -0.92
N SER A 159 -7.27 15.86 -0.83
CA SER A 159 -8.57 15.38 -1.31
C SER A 159 -9.75 15.90 -0.47
N LEU A 160 -9.58 15.99 0.86
CA LEU A 160 -10.58 16.55 1.78
C LEU A 160 -10.78 18.06 1.59
N ARG A 161 -9.72 18.80 1.21
CA ARG A 161 -9.79 20.23 0.91
C ARG A 161 -10.33 20.53 -0.51
N GLY A 162 -10.46 19.51 -1.36
CA GLY A 162 -10.79 19.71 -2.79
C GLY A 162 -9.67 20.38 -3.59
N THR A 163 -8.45 20.37 -3.06
CA THR A 163 -7.27 20.93 -3.73
C THR A 163 -6.61 19.90 -4.67
N PRO A 164 -5.86 20.33 -5.70
CA PRO A 164 -5.17 19.42 -6.60
C PRO A 164 -4.23 18.47 -5.84
N ILE A 165 -4.46 17.18 -5.97
CA ILE A 165 -3.62 16.14 -5.34
C ILE A 165 -2.31 16.04 -6.12
N LYS A 166 -1.21 16.43 -5.48
CA LYS A 166 0.14 16.30 -6.05
C LYS A 166 0.55 14.84 -6.06
N GLN A 167 1.29 14.43 -7.09
CA GLN A 167 1.96 13.14 -7.05
C GLN A 167 2.98 13.15 -5.91
N VAL A 168 3.03 12.08 -5.13
CA VAL A 168 4.12 11.87 -4.18
C VAL A 168 5.39 11.77 -5.00
N LYS A 169 6.19 12.84 -5.00
CA LYS A 169 7.53 12.84 -5.59
C LYS A 169 8.29 11.72 -4.92
N THR A 170 8.84 10.83 -5.74
CA THR A 170 9.55 9.60 -5.39
C THR A 170 10.18 9.70 -4.00
N LEU A 171 9.57 9.08 -2.99
CA LEU A 171 10.25 8.77 -1.74
C LEU A 171 11.42 7.90 -2.17
N THR A 172 12.62 8.50 -2.17
CA THR A 172 13.76 8.09 -2.98
C THR A 172 13.84 6.59 -3.12
N ALA A 173 13.64 6.13 -4.36
CA ALA A 173 14.16 4.86 -4.76
C ALA A 173 15.66 4.90 -4.44
N ARG A 174 16.09 4.18 -3.39
CA ARG A 174 17.19 3.24 -3.62
C ARG A 174 16.66 2.27 -4.67
N ALA A 175 16.55 2.76 -5.92
CA ALA A 175 16.74 1.90 -7.05
C ALA A 175 18.05 1.21 -6.70
N ARG A 176 17.99 -0.10 -6.48
CA ARG A 176 19.16 -0.95 -6.64
C ARG A 176 19.79 -0.45 -7.94
N ARG A 177 20.80 0.41 -7.84
CA ARG A 177 21.70 0.69 -8.93
C ARG A 177 22.36 -0.66 -9.12
N MET A 178 21.80 -1.46 -10.02
CA MET A 178 22.46 -2.67 -10.48
C MET A 178 23.87 -2.22 -10.85
N ARG A 179 24.85 -2.88 -10.26
CA ARG A 179 26.24 -2.52 -10.55
C ARG A 179 26.44 -2.80 -12.05
N PRO A 180 27.22 -1.99 -12.79
CA PRO A 180 27.47 -2.24 -14.21
C PRO A 180 27.93 -3.69 -14.51
N THR A 181 28.57 -4.34 -13.53
CA THR A 181 28.97 -5.75 -13.57
C THR A 181 27.82 -6.77 -13.61
N GLU A 182 26.62 -6.42 -13.13
CA GLU A 182 25.44 -7.30 -13.15
C GLU A 182 24.74 -7.28 -14.53
N VAL A 183 24.85 -6.17 -15.27
CA VAL A 183 24.29 -6.03 -16.63
C VAL A 183 25.09 -6.86 -17.64
N ALA A 184 26.41 -6.97 -17.46
CA ALA A 184 27.28 -7.76 -18.35
C ALA A 184 27.03 -9.28 -18.30
N ARG A 185 26.42 -9.80 -17.22
CA ARG A 185 26.14 -11.24 -17.09
C ARG A 185 24.84 -11.70 -17.75
N MET A 186 23.95 -10.78 -18.13
CA MET A 186 22.65 -11.13 -18.73
C MET A 186 22.60 -10.95 -20.25
N SER A 187 23.57 -10.27 -20.86
CA SER A 187 23.68 -10.14 -22.32
C SER A 187 25.00 -10.72 -22.78
N LEU A 188 24.95 -11.98 -23.21
CA LEU A 188 25.77 -12.60 -24.28
C LEU A 188 25.53 -14.12 -24.25
N VAL A 189 24.32 -14.54 -24.64
CA VAL A 189 24.16 -15.85 -25.30
C VAL A 189 24.21 -15.55 -26.79
N SER A 190 25.42 -15.42 -27.32
CA SER A 190 25.64 -15.40 -28.77
C SER A 190 25.43 -16.83 -29.25
N VAL A 191 24.28 -17.10 -29.86
CA VAL A 191 24.06 -18.35 -30.61
C VAL A 191 24.99 -18.32 -31.82
N PRO A 192 25.93 -19.27 -31.98
CA PRO A 192 26.78 -19.32 -33.15
C PRO A 192 25.94 -19.69 -34.40
N PRO A 193 26.25 -19.14 -35.58
CA PRO A 193 25.53 -19.47 -36.81
C PRO A 193 25.83 -20.92 -37.20
N GLN A 194 24.79 -21.75 -37.30
CA GLN A 194 24.87 -23.08 -37.90
C GLN A 194 25.26 -22.93 -39.38
N GLU A 195 26.45 -23.42 -39.73
CA GLU A 195 26.84 -23.65 -41.13
C GLU A 195 25.87 -24.65 -41.76
N ARG A 196 25.22 -24.23 -42.85
CA ARG A 196 24.45 -25.13 -43.72
C ARG A 196 25.44 -25.92 -44.59
N PRO A 197 25.37 -27.26 -44.64
CA PRO A 197 26.21 -28.04 -45.54
C PRO A 197 25.78 -27.80 -46.99
N ARG A 198 26.76 -27.54 -47.86
CA ARG A 198 26.60 -27.40 -49.31
C ARG A 198 26.24 -28.76 -49.92
N ALA A 199 25.27 -28.73 -50.82
CA ALA A 199 24.90 -29.85 -51.68
C ALA A 199 26.03 -30.16 -52.67
N HIS A 200 26.28 -31.46 -52.87
CA HIS A 200 26.83 -32.05 -54.08
C HIS A 200 26.08 -33.35 -54.36
#